data_AF-A0AA87MN52-F1
#
_entry.id   AF-A0AA87MN52-F1
#
_cell.length_a   1.000
_cell.length_b   1.000
_cell.length_c   1.000
_cell.angle_alpha   90.00
_cell.angle_beta   90.00
_cell.angle_gamma   90.00
#
_symmetry.space_group_name_H-M   'P 1'
#
loop_
_entity.id
_entity.type
_entity.pdbx_description
1 polymer ?
#
loop_
_entity_poly.entity_id
_entity_poly.type
_entity_poly.pdbx_seq_one_letter_code
_entity_poly.pdbx_strand_id
1 'polypeptide(L)' 'MKSSQEHKILEENMKKRFSEDQIHKILKESESGISTPELCRKYGISGNTFYRWRSKYGGLELNDL' A
#
# COMPACT_ATOMS: atom_id res chain seq x y z
N MET A 1 1.38 22.33 26.63
CA MET A 1 1.64 20.87 26.75
C MET A 1 0.81 20.06 25.74
N LYS A 2 0.94 20.31 24.42
CA LYS A 2 0.29 19.49 23.37
C LYS A 2 1.24 19.04 22.25
N SER A 3 2.44 19.59 22.16
CA SER A 3 3.31 19.46 20.97
C SER A 3 4.25 18.24 20.96
N SER A 4 4.51 17.60 22.11
CA SER A 4 5.51 16.51 22.18
C SER A 4 5.01 15.15 21.66
N GLN A 5 3.69 14.90 21.67
CA GLN A 5 3.12 13.68 21.09
C GLN A 5 2.92 13.78 19.57
N GLU A 6 2.73 15.00 19.02
CA GLU A 6 2.53 15.21 17.58
C GLU A 6 3.80 14.92 16.76
N HIS A 7 4.98 15.26 17.30
CA HIS A 7 6.26 15.00 16.63
C HIS A 7 6.59 13.50 16.52
N LYS A 8 6.13 12.68 17.47
CA LYS A 8 6.37 11.23 17.46
C LYS A 8 5.48 10.50 16.43
N ILE A 9 4.28 11.02 16.18
CA ILE A 9 3.32 10.48 15.20
C ILE A 9 3.84 10.67 13.77
N LEU A 10 4.59 11.73 13.49
CA LEU A 10 5.20 11.96 12.18
C LEU A 10 6.36 11.00 11.90
N GLU A 11 7.19 10.69 12.90
CA GLU A 11 8.36 9.81 12.74
C GLU A 11 7.98 8.34 12.56
N GLU A 12 6.93 7.85 13.26
CA GLU A 12 6.41 6.49 13.05
C GLU A 12 5.66 6.32 11.71
N ASN A 13 4.99 7.37 11.22
CA ASN A 13 4.33 7.36 9.90
C ASN A 13 5.31 7.47 8.71
N MET A 14 6.54 7.93 8.92
CA MET A 14 7.52 8.06 7.82
C MET A 14 8.18 6.75 7.39
N LYS A 15 8.17 5.70 8.23
CA LYS A 15 8.80 4.40 7.89
C LYS A 15 7.93 3.48 7.03
N LYS A 16 6.62 3.72 6.94
CA LYS A 16 5.71 3.01 6.04
C LYS A 16 4.81 4.03 5.36
N ARG A 17 5.23 4.52 4.18
CA ARG A 17 4.42 5.43 3.33
C ARG A 17 3.01 4.90 3.04
N PHE A 18 2.81 3.58 3.16
CA PHE A 18 1.52 2.92 3.01
C PHE A 18 1.34 1.89 4.13
N SER A 19 0.19 1.95 4.81
CA SER A 19 -0.27 0.92 5.74
C SER A 19 -0.76 -0.32 4.98
N GLU A 20 -0.80 -1.46 5.65
CA GLU A 20 -1.25 -2.72 5.03
C GLU A 20 -2.71 -2.66 4.54
N ASP A 21 -3.59 -1.96 5.26
CA ASP A 21 -4.97 -1.67 4.80
C ASP A 21 -5.00 -0.86 3.49
N GLN A 22 -4.11 0.14 3.36
CA GLN A 22 -4.00 0.93 2.13
C GLN A 22 -3.51 0.05 0.97
N ILE A 23 -2.55 -0.84 1.22
CA ILE A 23 -2.05 -1.77 0.21
C ILE A 23 -3.16 -2.71 -0.25
N HIS A 24 -3.95 -3.28 0.66
CA HIS A 24 -5.08 -4.15 0.29
C HIS A 24 -6.15 -3.39 -0.51
N LYS A 25 -6.49 -2.16 -0.13
CA LYS A 25 -7.41 -1.31 -0.91
C LYS A 25 -6.92 -1.07 -2.33
N ILE A 26 -5.64 -0.75 -2.48
CA ILE A 26 -5.01 -0.53 -3.79
C ILE A 26 -5.06 -1.82 -4.64
N LEU A 27 -4.70 -2.96 -4.07
CA LEU A 27 -4.77 -4.26 -4.77
C LEU A 27 -6.21 -4.58 -5.21
N LYS A 28 -7.20 -4.40 -4.32
CA LYS A 28 -8.61 -4.64 -4.64
C LYS A 28 -9.16 -3.69 -5.72
N GLU A 29 -8.70 -2.44 -5.74
CA GLU A 29 -9.07 -1.47 -6.80
C GLU A 29 -8.54 -1.92 -8.17
N SER A 30 -7.36 -2.56 -8.20
CA SER A 30 -6.83 -3.15 -9.43
C SER A 30 -7.68 -4.32 -9.94
N GLU A 31 -8.23 -5.13 -9.03
CA GLU A 31 -9.11 -6.25 -9.35
C GLU A 31 -10.51 -5.79 -9.79
N SER A 32 -10.91 -4.60 -9.35
CA SER A 32 -12.17 -3.95 -9.75
C SER A 32 -12.14 -3.39 -11.18
N GLY A 33 -11.04 -3.61 -11.93
CA GLY A 33 -10.90 -3.25 -13.34
C GLY A 33 -10.08 -1.98 -13.58
N ILE A 34 -9.48 -1.38 -12.55
CA ILE A 34 -8.54 -0.27 -12.74
C ILE A 34 -7.19 -0.83 -13.20
N SER A 35 -6.70 -0.32 -14.33
CA SER A 35 -5.39 -0.70 -14.85
C SER A 35 -4.27 -0.30 -13.90
N THR A 36 -3.34 -1.21 -13.62
CA THR A 36 -2.13 -0.97 -12.80
C THR A 36 -1.41 0.37 -13.10
N PRO A 37 -1.15 0.79 -14.35
CA PRO A 37 -0.51 2.08 -14.61
C PRO A 37 -1.30 3.30 -14.12
N GLU A 38 -2.63 3.27 -14.21
CA GLU A 38 -3.49 4.34 -13.72
C GLU A 38 -3.52 4.37 -12.20
N LEU A 39 -3.57 3.19 -11.57
CA LEU A 39 -3.45 3.02 -10.13
C LEU A 39 -2.10 3.54 -9.62
N CYS A 40 -1.00 3.24 -10.34
CA CYS A 40 0.33 3.71 -10.03
C CYS A 40 0.42 5.24 -10.03
N ARG A 41 -0.20 5.89 -11.03
CA ARG A 41 -0.31 7.36 -11.10
C ARG A 41 -1.17 7.94 -9.98
N LYS A 42 -2.32 7.33 -9.70
CA LYS A 42 -3.28 7.78 -8.67
C LYS A 42 -2.68 7.76 -7.26
N TYR A 43 -1.94 6.71 -6.91
CA TYR A 43 -1.36 6.53 -5.59
C TYR A 43 0.12 6.95 -5.49
N GLY A 44 0.72 7.42 -6.59
CA GLY A 44 2.14 7.80 -6.62
C GLY A 44 3.10 6.63 -6.37
N ILE A 45 2.71 5.42 -6.78
CA ILE A 45 3.51 4.21 -6.61
C ILE A 45 4.08 3.77 -7.95
N SER A 46 5.24 3.09 -7.91
CA SER A 46 5.79 2.46 -9.10
C SER A 46 5.11 1.11 -9.36
N GLY A 47 5.05 0.68 -10.62
CA GLY A 47 4.56 -0.66 -10.97
C GLY A 47 5.31 -1.77 -10.21
N ASN A 48 6.61 -1.60 -10.01
CA ASN A 48 7.42 -2.54 -9.23
C ASN A 48 6.97 -2.65 -7.76
N THR A 49 6.60 -1.52 -7.15
CA THR A 49 6.00 -1.50 -5.79
C THR A 49 4.68 -2.27 -5.78
N PHE A 50 3.82 -2.04 -6.76
CA PHE A 50 2.53 -2.71 -6.89
C PHE A 50 2.68 -4.23 -7.03
N TYR A 51 3.58 -4.72 -7.90
CA TYR A 51 3.80 -6.16 -8.04
C TYR A 51 4.42 -6.79 -6.78
N ARG A 52 5.35 -6.10 -6.09
CA ARG A 52 5.86 -6.57 -4.78
C ARG A 52 4.73 -6.69 -3.76
N TRP A 53 3.80 -5.74 -3.73
CA TRP A 53 2.62 -5.84 -2.88
C TRP A 53 1.69 -6.97 -3.29
N ARG A 54 1.45 -7.17 -4.59
CA ARG A 54 0.65 -8.28 -5.10
C ARG A 54 1.25 -9.64 -4.72
N SER A 55 2.57 -9.80 -4.78
CA SER A 55 3.21 -11.05 -4.32
C SER A 55 3.16 -11.22 -2.81
N LYS A 56 3.31 -10.15 -2.03
CA LYS A 56 3.37 -10.21 -0.56
C LYS A 56 1.99 -10.29 0.11
N TYR A 57 1.01 -9.59 -0.43
CA TYR A 57 -0.33 -9.39 0.13
C TYR A 57 -1.43 -10.01 -0.73
N GLY A 58 -1.23 -10.12 -2.05
CA GLY A 58 -2.15 -10.81 -2.96
C GLY A 58 -1.88 -12.32 -3.11
N GLY A 59 -0.76 -12.81 -2.58
CA GLY A 59 -0.37 -14.24 -2.60
C GLY A 59 -0.88 -15.06 -1.42
N LEU A 60 -1.61 -14.46 -0.47
CA LEU A 60 -2.30 -15.21 0.60
C LEU A 60 -3.42 -16.13 0.07
N GLU A 61 -3.75 -16.08 -1.22
CA GLU A 61 -4.69 -17.00 -1.89
C GLU A 61 -4.03 -18.01 -2.86
N LEU A 62 -2.70 -17.99 -3.06
CA LEU A 62 -2.03 -18.84 -4.07
C LEU A 62 -0.91 -19.75 -3.55
N ASN A 63 -0.89 -20.03 -2.25
CA ASN A 63 0.05 -21.00 -1.67
C ASN A 63 -0.65 -22.08 -0.84
N ASP A 64 -1.80 -22.53 -1.33
CA ASP A 64 -2.49 -23.75 -0.86
C ASP A 64 -2.91 -24.60 -2.08
N LEU A 65 -1.98 -24.78 -3.02
CA LEU A 65 -2.11 -25.70 -4.16
C LEU A 65 -0.86 -26.58 -4.28
#